data_AF-A0A920J2L8-F1
#
_entry.id   AF-A0A920J2L8-F1
#
_cell.length_a   1.000
_cell.length_b   1.000
_cell.length_c   1.000
_cell.angle_alpha   90.00
_cell.angle_beta   90.00
_cell.angle_gamma   90.00
#
_symmetry.space_group_name_H-M   'P 1'
#
loop_
_entity.id
_entity.type
_entity.pdbx_description
1 polymer ?
#
loop_
_entity_poly.entity_id
_entity_poly.type
_entity_poly.pdbx_seq_one_letter_code
_entity_poly.pdbx_strand_id
1 'polypeptide(L)'
;MEEKNQIAARDSLANYSFYMGTSNSNIDDIKAIDKTEVCGVKVFMGSSTGNLLVDDPKALEEIFTHSPVPIATHCEDTPMILEKEEEYKAKYGEDLDFGFHSEIRSREACIKSTKRL
;
A
#
# COMPACT_ATOMS: atom_id res chain seq x y z
N MET A 1 16.58 4.94 2.82
CA MET A 1 16.12 6.09 2.02
C MET A 1 17.30 6.79 1.34
N GLU A 2 18.39 6.99 2.09
CA GLU A 2 19.61 7.66 1.62
C GLU A 2 20.16 7.16 0.27
N GLU A 3 20.27 5.85 0.05
CA GLU A 3 20.73 5.29 -1.23
C GLU A 3 19.83 5.72 -2.42
N LYS A 4 18.50 5.77 -2.24
CA LYS A 4 17.58 6.24 -3.29
C LYS A 4 17.81 7.71 -3.61
N ASN A 5 18.04 8.54 -2.58
CA ASN A 5 18.38 9.94 -2.75
C ASN A 5 19.72 10.13 -3.46
N GLN A 6 20.73 9.32 -3.16
CA GLN A 6 22.03 9.36 -3.84
C GLN A 6 21.93 8.98 -5.32
N ILE A 7 21.17 7.92 -5.63
CA ILE A 7 20.92 7.50 -7.02
C ILE A 7 20.19 8.61 -7.78
N ALA A 8 19.12 9.17 -7.20
CA ALA A 8 18.36 10.22 -7.86
C ALA A 8 19.15 11.54 -7.99
N ALA A 9 20.01 11.88 -7.02
CA ALA A 9 20.90 13.04 -7.12
C ALA A 9 21.88 12.92 -8.28
N ARG A 10 22.34 11.70 -8.56
CA ARG A 10 23.29 11.41 -9.64
C ARG A 10 22.60 11.35 -11.02
N ASP A 11 21.43 10.72 -11.07
CA ASP A 11 20.86 10.24 -12.34
C ASP A 11 19.53 10.92 -12.73
N SER A 12 18.82 11.57 -11.82
CA SER A 12 17.49 12.14 -12.12
C SER A 12 17.59 13.42 -12.95
N LEU A 13 16.84 13.46 -14.05
CA LEU A 13 16.71 14.65 -14.90
C LEU A 13 15.63 15.63 -14.41
N ALA A 14 14.93 15.29 -13.33
CA ALA A 14 13.85 16.07 -12.73
C ALA A 14 13.98 16.13 -11.20
N ASN A 15 13.28 17.09 -10.59
CA ASN A 15 13.13 17.15 -9.13
C ASN A 15 12.46 15.87 -8.62
N TYR A 16 12.90 15.37 -7.46
CA TYR A 16 12.44 14.11 -6.90
C TYR A 16 12.22 14.19 -5.40
N SER A 17 11.37 13.28 -4.91
CA SER A 17 11.24 12.92 -3.51
C SER A 17 10.64 11.51 -3.45
N PHE A 18 10.67 10.88 -2.27
CA PHE A 18 10.23 9.51 -2.09
C PHE A 18 9.24 9.39 -0.95
N TYR A 19 8.25 8.51 -1.13
CA TYR A 19 7.42 8.03 -0.03
C TYR A 19 8.21 7.03 0.82
N MET A 20 8.14 7.18 2.14
CA MET A 20 8.61 6.15 3.07
C MET A 20 7.60 5.01 3.14
N GLY A 21 8.07 3.77 2.99
CA GLY A 21 7.23 2.58 3.13
C GLY A 21 6.87 2.33 4.59
N THR A 22 5.66 1.84 4.82
CA THR A 22 5.18 1.46 6.15
C THR A 22 5.06 -0.06 6.27
N SER A 23 5.03 -0.53 7.50
CA SER A 23 4.80 -1.92 7.90
C SER A 23 4.08 -1.94 9.25
N ASN A 24 3.65 -3.11 9.70
CA ASN A 24 3.06 -3.27 11.02
C ASN A 24 4.03 -2.96 12.19
N SER A 25 5.34 -2.79 11.94
CA SER A 25 6.36 -2.77 13.00
C SER A 25 7.32 -1.57 12.97
N ASN A 26 7.15 -0.60 12.08
CA ASN A 26 8.09 0.53 11.92
C ASN A 26 7.52 1.89 12.34
N ILE A 27 6.63 1.91 13.34
CA ILE A 27 6.00 3.13 13.84
C ILE A 27 7.02 4.15 14.39
N ASP A 28 8.08 3.68 15.04
CA ASP A 28 9.11 4.59 15.59
C ASP A 28 9.90 5.28 14.49
N ASP A 29 10.19 4.59 13.38
CA ASP A 29 10.81 5.20 12.21
C ASP A 29 9.88 6.26 11.59
N ILE A 30 8.57 5.99 11.55
CA ILE A 30 7.56 6.93 11.01
C ILE A 30 7.46 8.19 11.89
N LYS A 31 7.50 8.04 13.21
CA LYS A 31 7.52 9.16 14.17
C LYS A 31 8.77 10.02 14.02
N ALA A 32 9.90 9.41 13.67
CA ALA A 32 11.20 10.06 13.55
C ALA A 32 11.44 10.72 12.18
N ILE A 33 10.49 10.68 11.25
CA ILE A 33 10.63 11.25 9.91
C ILE A 33 10.98 12.75 9.96
N ASP A 34 12.06 13.12 9.28
CA ASP A 34 12.32 14.50 8.88
C ASP A 34 11.46 14.85 7.65
N LYS A 35 10.59 15.85 7.81
CA LYS A 35 9.66 16.31 6.78
C LYS A 35 10.35 16.88 5.53
N THR A 36 11.64 17.19 5.61
CA THR A 36 12.42 17.71 4.49
C THR A 36 13.00 16.61 3.60
N GLU A 37 13.02 15.36 4.07
CA GLU A 37 13.64 14.23 3.36
C GLU A 37 12.65 13.38 2.55
N VAL A 38 11.36 13.43 2.87
CA VAL A 38 10.32 12.58 2.26
C VAL A 38 9.06 13.39 1.92
N CYS A 39 8.36 12.99 0.86
CA CYS A 39 7.10 13.62 0.46
C CYS A 39 5.87 13.08 1.23
N GLY A 40 6.04 11.99 1.99
CA GLY A 40 4.97 11.34 2.72
C GLY A 40 5.31 9.90 3.11
N VAL A 41 4.33 9.21 3.69
CA VAL A 41 4.37 7.76 3.90
C VAL A 41 3.38 7.04 2.97
N LYS A 42 3.74 5.85 2.50
CA LYS A 42 2.88 5.00 1.66
C LYS A 42 2.51 3.73 2.41
N VAL A 43 1.20 3.56 2.63
CA VAL A 43 0.58 2.40 3.28
C VAL A 43 -0.11 1.53 2.24
N PHE A 44 0.09 0.20 2.33
CA PHE A 44 -0.69 -0.77 1.57
C PHE A 44 -1.61 -1.53 2.53
N MET A 45 -2.92 -1.30 2.43
CA MET A 45 -3.92 -1.91 3.33
C MET A 45 -4.45 -3.26 2.82
N GLY A 46 -4.03 -3.66 1.62
CA GLY A 46 -4.36 -4.92 1.00
C GLY A 46 -3.62 -5.08 -0.33
N SER A 47 -3.69 -6.28 -0.89
CA SER A 47 -2.99 -6.66 -2.11
C SER A 47 -1.50 -6.32 -2.18
N SER A 48 -0.84 -6.40 -1.04
CA SER A 48 0.61 -6.38 -0.98
C SER A 48 1.09 -7.75 -0.51
N THR A 49 2.24 -8.17 -0.99
CA THR A 49 2.95 -9.35 -0.51
C THR A 49 4.11 -8.92 0.38
N GLY A 50 4.48 -9.77 1.35
CA GLY A 50 5.59 -9.52 2.27
C GLY A 50 5.31 -8.44 3.33
N ASN A 51 6.38 -7.82 3.84
CA ASN A 51 6.34 -7.00 5.05
C ASN A 51 5.70 -5.60 4.90
N LEU A 52 5.23 -5.24 3.70
CA LEU A 52 4.64 -3.91 3.42
C LEU A 52 3.11 -3.89 3.53
N LEU A 53 2.48 -5.05 3.71
CA LEU A 53 1.07 -5.13 4.04
C LEU A 53 0.87 -4.61 5.48
N VAL A 54 0.01 -3.62 5.63
CA VAL A 54 -0.45 -3.11 6.93
C VAL A 54 -1.90 -3.54 7.12
N ASP A 55 -2.08 -4.67 7.79
CA ASP A 55 -3.37 -5.30 8.06
C ASP A 55 -3.78 -5.25 9.53
N ASP A 56 -2.86 -4.93 10.44
CA ASP A 56 -3.15 -4.70 11.87
C ASP A 56 -3.86 -3.35 12.06
N PRO A 57 -5.10 -3.33 12.56
CA PRO A 57 -5.82 -2.10 12.85
C PRO A 57 -5.07 -1.16 13.81
N LYS A 58 -4.30 -1.69 14.77
CA LYS A 58 -3.54 -0.86 15.72
C LYS A 58 -2.39 -0.16 15.03
N ALA A 59 -1.62 -0.88 14.21
CA ALA A 59 -0.53 -0.27 13.44
C ALA A 59 -1.08 0.81 12.50
N LEU A 60 -2.22 0.57 11.85
CA LEU A 60 -2.88 1.56 11.02
C LEU A 60 -3.28 2.81 11.82
N GLU A 61 -3.92 2.63 12.98
CA GLU A 61 -4.29 3.71 13.89
C GLU A 61 -3.06 4.53 14.34
N GLU A 62 -1.98 3.86 14.74
CA GLU A 62 -0.74 4.52 15.15
C GLU A 62 -0.11 5.32 14.01
N ILE A 63 -0.08 4.77 12.78
CA ILE A 63 0.44 5.48 11.60
C ILE A 63 -0.38 6.74 11.34
N PHE A 64 -1.71 6.64 11.34
CA PHE A 64 -2.60 7.79 11.11
C PHE A 64 -2.52 8.83 12.22
N THR A 65 -2.31 8.40 13.47
CA THR A 65 -2.19 9.29 14.63
C THR A 65 -0.87 10.03 14.66
N HIS A 66 0.22 9.37 14.26
CA HIS A 66 1.57 9.86 14.53
C HIS A 66 2.37 10.29 13.30
N SER A 67 1.90 10.01 12.08
CA SER A 67 2.65 10.42 10.89
C SER A 67 2.82 11.95 10.84
N PRO A 68 4.05 12.47 10.74
CA PRO A 68 4.31 13.90 10.70
C PRO A 68 4.13 14.49 9.28
N VAL A 69 3.86 13.64 8.28
CA VAL A 69 3.79 13.94 6.85
C VAL A 69 2.51 13.33 6.22
N PRO A 70 2.12 13.70 4.99
CA PRO A 70 0.95 13.13 4.34
C PRO A 70 1.02 11.60 4.21
N ILE A 71 -0.13 10.96 4.39
CA ILE A 71 -0.31 9.51 4.25
C ILE A 71 -1.01 9.24 2.91
N ALA A 72 -0.38 8.43 2.07
CA ALA A 72 -1.01 7.86 0.88
C ALA A 72 -1.35 6.39 1.14
N THR A 73 -2.59 5.99 0.87
CA THR A 73 -3.05 4.61 1.07
C THR A 73 -3.34 3.93 -0.26
N HIS A 74 -3.00 2.65 -0.35
CA HIS A 74 -3.53 1.73 -1.35
C HIS A 74 -4.61 0.87 -0.69
N CYS A 75 -5.86 1.05 -1.11
CA CYS A 75 -7.02 0.45 -0.47
C CYS A 75 -7.68 -0.59 -1.38
N GLU A 76 -7.42 -1.87 -1.12
CA GLU A 76 -8.17 -3.00 -1.68
C GLU A 76 -8.36 -4.06 -0.59
N ASP A 77 -9.47 -4.80 -0.61
CA ASP A 77 -9.77 -5.85 0.39
C ASP A 77 -9.26 -7.20 -0.12
N THR A 78 -8.11 -7.65 0.38
CA THR A 78 -7.51 -8.94 -0.02
C THR A 78 -8.47 -10.12 0.18
N PRO A 79 -9.22 -10.25 1.29
CA PRO A 79 -10.16 -11.36 1.46
C PRO A 79 -11.21 -11.42 0.34
N MET A 80 -11.82 -10.30 -0.04
CA MET A 80 -12.79 -10.24 -1.13
C MET A 80 -12.15 -10.56 -2.49
N ILE A 81 -10.93 -10.09 -2.74
CA ILE A 81 -10.19 -10.39 -3.97
C ILE A 81 -9.97 -11.90 -4.10
N LEU A 82 -9.50 -12.55 -3.03
CA LEU A 82 -9.26 -13.99 -3.02
C LEU A 82 -10.57 -14.78 -3.20
N GLU A 83 -11.65 -14.38 -2.51
CA GLU A 83 -12.96 -15.02 -2.68
C GLU A 83 -13.45 -14.95 -4.12
N LYS A 84 -13.32 -13.78 -4.77
CA LYS A 84 -13.69 -13.62 -6.18
C LYS A 84 -12.77 -14.37 -7.13
N GLU A 85 -11.48 -14.41 -6.84
CA GLU A 85 -10.53 -15.18 -7.66
C GLU A 85 -10.92 -16.66 -7.67
N GLU A 86 -11.25 -17.23 -6.51
CA GLU A 86 -11.73 -18.62 -6.39
C GLU A 86 -13.10 -18.84 -7.07
N GLU A 87 -14.03 -17.89 -6.96
CA GLU A 87 -15.31 -17.93 -7.69
C GLU A 87 -15.08 -17.99 -9.21
N TYR A 88 -14.19 -17.14 -9.72
CA TYR A 88 -13.89 -17.07 -11.15
C TYR A 88 -13.16 -18.33 -11.62
N LYS A 89 -12.20 -18.84 -10.85
CA LYS A 89 -11.51 -20.12 -11.15
C LYS A 89 -12.50 -21.28 -11.22
N ALA A 90 -13.44 -21.36 -10.28
CA ALA A 90 -14.47 -22.40 -10.28
C ALA A 90 -15.38 -22.32 -11.52
N LYS A 91 -15.60 -21.13 -12.07
CA LYS A 91 -16.51 -20.91 -13.20
C LYS A 91 -15.84 -21.01 -14.57
N TYR A 92 -14.59 -20.54 -14.69
CA TYR A 92 -13.90 -20.38 -15.97
C TYR A 92 -12.62 -21.22 -16.09
N GLY A 93 -12.21 -21.90 -15.02
CA GLY A 93 -10.98 -22.68 -14.93
C GLY A 93 -9.81 -21.90 -14.31
N GLU A 94 -8.71 -22.60 -14.04
CA GLU A 94 -7.52 -22.03 -13.38
C GLU A 94 -6.83 -20.93 -14.20
N ASP A 95 -6.87 -21.03 -15.53
CA ASP A 95 -6.21 -20.11 -16.46
C ASP A 95 -7.14 -18.95 -16.80
N LEU A 96 -7.27 -18.02 -15.84
CA LEU A 96 -8.17 -16.86 -15.96
C LEU A 96 -7.64 -15.84 -16.97
N ASP A 97 -8.54 -15.36 -17.83
CA ASP A 97 -8.25 -14.26 -18.75
C ASP A 97 -7.99 -12.94 -18.00
N PHE A 98 -7.06 -12.13 -18.52
CA PHE A 98 -6.72 -10.83 -17.95
C PHE A 98 -7.92 -9.88 -17.87
N GLY A 99 -8.91 -10.03 -18.74
CA GLY A 99 -10.16 -9.26 -18.72
C GLY A 99 -10.96 -9.39 -17.43
N PHE A 100 -10.72 -10.44 -16.62
CA PHE A 100 -11.37 -10.59 -15.31
C PHE A 100 -10.67 -9.80 -14.18
N HIS A 101 -9.51 -9.18 -14.44
CA HIS A 101 -8.75 -8.48 -13.40
C HIS A 101 -9.57 -7.43 -12.65
N SER A 102 -10.32 -6.57 -13.36
CA SER A 102 -11.16 -5.54 -12.73
C SER A 102 -12.39 -6.09 -12.01
N GLU A 103 -12.85 -7.27 -12.41
CA GLU A 103 -14.01 -7.92 -11.80
C GLU A 103 -13.64 -8.61 -10.49
N ILE A 104 -12.47 -9.25 -10.44
CA ILE A 104 -11.88 -9.86 -9.24
C ILE A 104 -11.44 -8.76 -8.26
N ARG A 105 -10.77 -7.73 -8.78
CA ARG A 105 -10.30 -6.57 -8.01
C ARG A 105 -11.29 -5.42 -8.06
N SER A 106 -12.50 -5.72 -7.61
CA SER A 106 -13.64 -4.85 -7.90
C SER A 106 -13.68 -3.56 -7.10
N ARG A 107 -14.54 -2.66 -7.57
CA ARG A 107 -14.87 -1.40 -6.89
C ARG A 107 -15.31 -1.63 -5.44
N GLU A 108 -16.02 -2.72 -5.17
CA GLU A 108 -16.47 -3.09 -3.82
C GLU A 108 -15.30 -3.41 -2.90
N ALA A 109 -14.26 -4.10 -3.39
CA ALA A 109 -13.05 -4.39 -2.62
C ALA A 109 -12.31 -3.10 -2.26
N CYS A 110 -12.22 -2.17 -3.21
CA CYS A 110 -11.66 -0.83 -2.97
C CYS A 110 -12.44 -0.08 -1.87
N ILE A 111 -13.76 0.07 -2.04
CA ILE A 111 -14.61 0.80 -1.09
C ILE A 111 -14.58 0.17 0.30
N LYS A 112 -14.62 -1.16 0.40
CA LYS A 112 -14.58 -1.87 1.68
C LYS A 112 -13.28 -1.58 2.42
N SER A 113 -12.14 -1.59 1.72
CA SER A 113 -10.84 -1.26 2.31
C SER A 113 -10.76 0.21 2.72
N THR A 114 -11.23 1.14 1.87
CA THR A 114 -11.22 2.59 2.18
C THR A 114 -12.07 2.93 3.41
N LYS A 115 -13.20 2.25 3.65
CA LYS A 115 -14.05 2.48 4.82
C LYS A 115 -13.43 2.10 6.18
N ARG A 116 -12.24 1.49 6.18
CA ARG A 116 -11.47 1.17 7.40
C ARG A 116 -10.64 2.36 7.89
N LEU A 117 -10.50 3.41 7.09
CA LEU A 117 -9.90 4.69 7.43
C LEU A 117 -10.92 5.58 8.14
#